data_AF-A0AAU3L1Q4-F1
#
_entry.id   AF-A0AAU3L1Q4-F1
#
_cell.length_a   1.000
_cell.length_b   1.000
_cell.length_c   1.000
_cell.angle_alpha   90.00
_cell.angle_beta   90.00
_cell.angle_gamma   90.00
#
_symmetry.space_group_name_H-M   'P 1'
#
loop_
_entity.id
_entity.type
_entity.pdbx_description
1 polymer ?
#
loop_
_entity_poly.entity_id
_entity_poly.type
_entity_poly.pdbx_seq_one_letter_code
_entity_poly.pdbx_strand_id
1 'polypeptide(L)'
;MFGRTIGRAFAVLLAATAVLATGCGSDDSAKSASGPEQLVGLLRFTPGAANGNAVTGTWFRMVQPGGTPENGPYMPNGDSPAQGGSTTLLEPGTAGGLRVGGYQSEPNPSFAKGNSLAASITKPAKFFAVEFGTSTNAVDPQTQRAVPPPTVTDNHGKLTADLSAWAASWNDQEFNQGAPKPPEKQGAQVAGAEQVQKAWDWVAQRWFDRPSSDAAQGPSATGTYDPKSRAFTLQWTSLIVGGPFNGFTGVWHLEGVYEPDAAGSPATTPRSTGR
;
A
#
# COMPACT_ATOMS: atom_id res chain seq x y z
N MET A 1 83.82 -23.37 53.55
CA MET A 1 83.73 -22.52 54.76
C MET A 1 82.35 -21.87 54.74
N PHE A 2 81.53 -22.14 55.76
CA PHE A 2 80.29 -21.48 56.26
C PHE A 2 79.49 -20.54 55.33
N GLY A 3 78.16 -20.50 55.27
CA GLY A 3 77.11 -20.95 56.18
C GLY A 3 75.77 -20.28 55.80
N ARG A 4 74.67 -20.88 56.29
CA ARG A 4 73.23 -20.52 56.14
C ARG A 4 72.87 -19.07 56.54
N THR A 5 71.80 -18.50 55.94
CA THR A 5 70.56 -17.96 56.58
C THR A 5 69.69 -17.26 55.50
N ILE A 6 68.46 -17.69 55.18
CA ILE A 6 67.13 -17.46 55.80
C ILE A 6 66.74 -15.98 56.02
N GLY A 7 65.92 -15.47 55.07
CA GLY A 7 64.57 -14.91 55.32
C GLY A 7 64.41 -13.50 55.91
N ARG A 8 63.67 -12.63 55.21
CA ARG A 8 62.33 -12.10 55.62
C ARG A 8 61.86 -10.96 54.71
N ALA A 9 60.54 -10.88 54.60
CA ALA A 9 59.71 -9.95 53.83
C ALA A 9 59.91 -8.46 54.17
N PHE A 10 59.55 -7.57 53.24
CA PHE A 10 58.44 -6.60 53.38
C PHE A 10 58.25 -5.82 52.06
N ALA A 11 57.00 -5.53 51.75
CA ALA A 11 56.51 -4.85 50.56
C ALA A 11 56.87 -3.36 50.52
N VAL A 12 57.08 -2.81 49.32
CA VAL A 12 56.78 -1.39 49.02
C VAL A 12 56.09 -1.31 47.67
N LEU A 13 54.87 -0.79 47.74
CA LEU A 13 54.00 -0.36 46.66
C LEU A 13 54.66 0.80 45.90
N LEU A 14 54.74 0.73 44.58
CA LEU A 14 54.93 1.92 43.74
C LEU A 14 54.12 1.74 42.45
N ALA A 15 53.11 2.59 42.33
CA ALA A 15 52.22 2.71 41.21
C ALA A 15 52.97 3.18 39.96
N ALA A 16 52.71 2.54 38.82
CA ALA A 16 53.01 3.09 37.52
C ALA A 16 51.77 2.89 36.62
N THR A 17 51.04 3.97 36.45
CA THR A 17 50.00 4.17 35.45
C THR A 17 50.67 4.13 34.07
N ALA A 18 50.28 3.19 33.21
CA ALA A 18 50.60 3.22 31.79
C ALA A 18 49.32 3.07 30.95
N VAL A 19 49.18 4.03 30.06
CA VAL A 19 48.00 4.41 29.28
C VAL A 19 47.78 3.47 28.09
N LEU A 20 46.50 3.08 27.93
CA LEU A 20 45.77 2.62 26.74
C LEU A 20 46.59 2.28 25.48
N ALA A 21 46.69 0.99 25.19
CA ALA A 21 47.02 0.50 23.86
C ALA A 21 45.82 0.66 22.92
N THR A 22 46.09 1.32 21.80
CA THR A 22 45.26 1.49 20.60
C THR A 22 44.73 0.16 20.07
N GLY A 23 43.41 -0.04 20.15
CA GLY A 23 42.68 -1.03 19.37
C GLY A 23 41.70 -0.31 18.43
N CYS A 24 42.20 0.18 17.29
CA CYS A 24 41.34 0.52 16.15
C CYS A 24 40.92 -0.78 15.47
N GLY A 25 39.90 -1.43 16.02
CA GLY A 25 39.11 -2.43 15.33
C GLY A 25 37.75 -1.80 15.04
N SER A 26 37.66 -1.02 13.97
CA SER A 26 36.38 -0.55 13.44
C SER A 26 35.73 -1.71 12.71
N ASP A 27 35.24 -2.70 13.47
CA ASP A 27 34.20 -3.60 12.99
C ASP A 27 32.91 -2.76 12.96
N ASP A 28 32.68 -2.06 11.85
CA ASP A 28 31.37 -1.55 11.46
C ASP A 28 30.46 -2.75 11.14
N SER A 29 30.12 -3.50 12.20
CA SER A 29 28.95 -4.34 12.20
C SER A 29 27.75 -3.40 12.14
N ALA A 30 27.29 -3.14 10.92
CA ALA A 30 25.98 -2.55 10.67
C ALA A 30 24.99 -3.24 11.61
N LYS A 31 24.44 -2.49 12.58
CA LYS A 31 23.31 -2.95 13.37
C LYS A 31 22.22 -3.32 12.39
N SER A 32 22.07 -4.62 12.14
CA SER A 32 20.91 -5.16 11.47
C SER A 32 19.72 -4.76 12.33
N ALA A 33 18.90 -3.84 11.85
CA ALA A 33 17.62 -3.55 12.46
C ALA A 33 16.83 -4.87 12.43
N SER A 34 16.71 -5.53 13.58
CA SER A 34 16.18 -6.89 13.69
C SER A 34 14.67 -6.92 13.90
N GLY A 35 13.96 -5.94 13.33
CA GLY A 35 12.53 -5.78 13.52
C GLY A 35 11.88 -5.17 12.27
N PRO A 36 10.54 -5.16 12.22
CA PRO A 36 9.82 -4.63 11.07
C PRO A 36 10.20 -3.16 10.80
N GLU A 37 10.51 -2.86 9.54
CA GLU A 37 10.88 -1.52 9.06
C GLU A 37 9.70 -0.91 8.31
N GLN A 38 9.32 0.32 8.66
CA GLN A 38 8.33 1.07 7.89
C GLN A 38 9.00 1.69 6.67
N LEU A 39 8.51 1.35 5.48
CA LEU A 39 8.95 1.96 4.23
C LEU A 39 8.27 3.32 4.06
N VAL A 40 9.05 4.35 3.73
CA VAL A 40 8.57 5.72 3.48
C VAL A 40 9.27 6.24 2.23
N GLY A 41 8.48 6.56 1.20
CA GLY A 41 9.00 6.93 -0.10
C GLY A 41 8.03 6.57 -1.23
N LEU A 42 8.58 6.32 -2.42
CA LEU A 42 7.82 5.96 -3.61
C LEU A 42 7.96 4.47 -3.91
N LEU A 43 6.84 3.76 -4.02
CA LEU A 43 6.75 2.48 -4.69
C LEU A 43 6.57 2.75 -6.19
N ARG A 44 7.67 2.84 -6.93
CA ARG A 44 7.63 3.08 -8.38
C ARG A 44 7.13 1.84 -9.08
N PHE A 45 6.09 1.97 -9.89
CA PHE A 45 5.46 0.85 -10.58
C PHE A 45 6.22 0.43 -11.83
N THR A 46 6.32 -0.87 -12.02
CA THR A 46 6.60 -1.50 -13.31
C THR A 46 5.29 -1.53 -14.10
N PRO A 47 5.26 -1.05 -15.37
CA PRO A 47 4.09 -1.13 -16.21
C PRO A 47 3.59 -2.57 -16.37
N GLY A 48 2.27 -2.75 -16.34
CA GLY A 48 1.63 -4.01 -16.66
C GLY A 48 1.97 -4.44 -18.09
N ALA A 49 2.37 -5.69 -18.25
CA ALA A 49 2.65 -6.28 -19.55
C ALA A 49 2.06 -7.69 -19.63
N ALA A 50 1.70 -8.12 -20.84
CA ALA A 50 1.28 -9.48 -21.12
C ALA A 50 2.11 -10.09 -22.25
N ASN A 51 2.56 -11.32 -22.04
CA ASN A 51 3.19 -12.14 -23.07
C ASN A 51 2.49 -13.51 -23.10
N GLY A 52 1.62 -13.70 -24.09
CA GLY A 52 0.68 -14.82 -24.09
C GLY A 52 -0.20 -14.78 -22.84
N ASN A 53 -0.16 -15.85 -22.04
CA ASN A 53 -0.92 -15.94 -20.80
C ASN A 53 -0.15 -15.43 -19.57
N ALA A 54 1.14 -15.11 -19.69
CA ALA A 54 1.91 -14.54 -18.59
C ALA A 54 1.62 -13.04 -18.47
N VAL A 55 1.36 -12.57 -17.25
CA VAL A 55 1.21 -11.15 -16.92
C VAL A 55 2.26 -10.79 -15.87
N THR A 56 2.91 -9.65 -16.07
CA THR A 56 3.94 -9.09 -15.17
C THR A 56 3.66 -7.60 -14.94
N GLY A 57 4.32 -7.01 -13.95
CA GLY A 57 4.12 -5.58 -13.64
C GLY A 57 2.79 -5.32 -12.97
N THR A 58 2.31 -4.08 -13.01
CA THR A 58 1.12 -3.64 -12.27
C THR A 58 -0.18 -3.91 -13.04
N TRP A 59 -1.18 -4.51 -12.39
CA TRP A 59 -2.46 -4.83 -13.02
C TRP A 59 -3.63 -4.91 -12.04
N PHE A 60 -4.84 -4.90 -12.61
CA PHE A 60 -6.10 -5.05 -11.92
C PHE A 60 -6.96 -6.14 -12.59
N ARG A 61 -7.65 -6.96 -11.78
CA ARG A 61 -8.72 -7.86 -12.23
C ARG A 61 -9.98 -7.60 -11.42
N MET A 62 -11.11 -7.99 -11.99
CA MET A 62 -12.38 -7.94 -11.28
C MET A 62 -13.04 -9.31 -11.31
N VAL A 63 -13.18 -9.94 -10.16
CA VAL A 63 -13.80 -11.24 -9.97
C VAL A 63 -15.31 -11.06 -9.90
N GLN A 64 -16.05 -11.86 -10.67
CA GLN A 64 -17.51 -11.86 -10.65
C GLN A 64 -18.04 -12.55 -9.38
N PRO A 65 -19.27 -12.24 -8.93
CA PRO A 65 -19.90 -12.92 -7.80
C PRO A 65 -19.87 -14.45 -7.94
N GLY A 66 -19.47 -15.14 -6.87
CA GLY A 66 -19.29 -16.59 -6.85
C GLY A 66 -17.94 -17.11 -7.35
N GLY A 67 -17.07 -16.22 -7.84
CA GLY A 67 -15.70 -16.56 -8.24
C GLY A 67 -14.64 -16.39 -7.14
N THR A 68 -13.39 -16.75 -7.45
CA THR A 68 -12.23 -16.53 -6.58
C THR A 68 -11.14 -15.68 -7.25
N PRO A 69 -10.29 -14.98 -6.49
CA PRO A 69 -9.16 -14.23 -7.04
C PRO A 69 -8.22 -15.04 -7.92
N GLU A 70 -8.08 -16.34 -7.65
CA GLU A 70 -7.17 -17.26 -8.35
C GLU A 70 -7.79 -17.85 -9.62
N ASN A 71 -9.11 -18.11 -9.61
CA ASN A 71 -9.78 -18.91 -10.66
C ASN A 71 -10.88 -18.15 -11.41
N GLY A 72 -11.27 -16.96 -10.95
CA GLY A 72 -12.41 -16.24 -11.50
C GLY A 72 -13.75 -16.96 -11.22
N PRO A 73 -14.79 -16.75 -12.06
CA PRO A 73 -14.72 -16.06 -13.34
C PRO A 73 -14.43 -14.56 -13.17
N TYR A 74 -13.74 -13.98 -14.16
CA TYR A 74 -13.38 -12.57 -14.17
C TYR A 74 -14.29 -11.79 -15.11
N MET A 75 -14.60 -10.54 -14.76
CA MET A 75 -15.27 -9.60 -15.64
C MET A 75 -14.34 -9.26 -16.82
N PRO A 76 -14.73 -9.57 -18.07
CA PRO A 76 -13.92 -9.23 -19.22
C PRO A 76 -13.95 -7.71 -19.48
N ASN A 77 -12.78 -7.07 -19.42
CA ASN A 77 -12.56 -5.73 -19.93
C ASN A 77 -12.23 -5.78 -21.42
N GLY A 78 -13.17 -5.36 -22.27
CA GLY A 78 -12.99 -5.35 -23.73
C GLY A 78 -11.86 -4.46 -24.23
N ASP A 79 -11.41 -3.49 -23.42
CA ASP A 79 -10.28 -2.61 -23.76
C ASP A 79 -8.92 -3.24 -23.45
N SER A 80 -8.88 -4.35 -22.70
CA SER A 80 -7.62 -4.97 -22.31
C SER A 80 -7.12 -6.00 -23.32
N PRO A 81 -5.84 -5.94 -23.74
CA PRO A 81 -5.24 -6.95 -24.60
C PRO A 81 -4.85 -8.23 -23.84
N ALA A 82 -4.88 -8.24 -22.51
CA ALA A 82 -4.33 -9.34 -21.71
C ALA A 82 -5.39 -10.39 -21.37
N GLN A 83 -5.04 -11.67 -21.58
CA GLN A 83 -5.81 -12.83 -21.10
C GLN A 83 -7.31 -12.76 -21.46
N GLY A 84 -7.62 -12.42 -22.71
CA GLY A 84 -9.01 -12.33 -23.19
C GLY A 84 -9.83 -11.24 -22.50
N GLY A 85 -9.18 -10.19 -22.00
CA GLY A 85 -9.82 -9.08 -21.30
C GLY A 85 -9.94 -9.27 -19.78
N SER A 86 -9.57 -10.44 -19.24
CA SER A 86 -9.73 -10.72 -17.81
C SER A 86 -8.81 -9.90 -16.90
N THR A 87 -7.74 -9.31 -17.45
CA THR A 87 -6.75 -8.53 -16.70
C THR A 87 -6.55 -7.17 -17.32
N THR A 88 -6.77 -6.10 -16.57
CA THR A 88 -6.47 -4.74 -17.01
C THR A 88 -5.04 -4.39 -16.63
N LEU A 89 -4.18 -4.15 -17.62
CA LEU A 89 -2.80 -3.72 -17.42
C LEU A 89 -2.77 -2.25 -17.05
N LEU A 90 -1.91 -1.88 -16.09
CA LEU A 90 -1.81 -0.51 -15.59
C LEU A 90 -0.43 0.06 -15.86
N GLU A 91 -0.41 1.31 -16.33
CA GLU A 91 0.83 2.07 -16.50
C GLU A 91 1.05 2.99 -15.28
N PRO A 92 2.31 3.24 -14.90
CA PRO A 92 2.63 4.25 -13.88
C PRO A 92 2.07 5.62 -14.26
N GLY A 93 1.52 6.33 -13.27
CA GLY A 93 1.02 7.68 -13.43
C GLY A 93 2.13 8.74 -13.47
N THR A 94 1.75 10.00 -13.35
CA THR A 94 2.68 11.14 -13.41
C THR A 94 3.68 11.16 -12.25
N ALA A 95 3.35 10.58 -11.10
CA ALA A 95 4.28 10.40 -9.98
C ALA A 95 5.11 9.11 -10.11
N GLY A 96 4.78 8.24 -11.06
CA GLY A 96 5.46 6.97 -11.30
C GLY A 96 5.05 5.81 -10.39
N GLY A 97 4.08 6.00 -9.49
CA GLY A 97 3.58 4.93 -8.62
C GLY A 97 2.94 5.45 -7.33
N LEU A 98 2.94 4.63 -6.28
CA LEU A 98 2.31 4.89 -4.99
C LEU A 98 3.29 5.49 -3.98
N ARG A 99 2.95 6.65 -3.43
CA ARG A 99 3.67 7.27 -2.32
C ARG A 99 3.21 6.65 -0.99
N VAL A 100 4.15 6.13 -0.22
CA VAL A 100 3.93 5.59 1.11
C VAL A 100 4.23 6.68 2.13
N GLY A 101 3.31 6.87 3.08
CA GLY A 101 3.36 7.94 4.09
C GLY A 101 2.71 9.26 3.66
N GLY A 102 2.10 9.35 2.47
CA GLY A 102 1.42 10.54 2.00
C GLY A 102 0.27 10.25 1.02
N TYR A 103 -0.61 11.22 0.82
CA TYR A 103 -1.75 11.11 -0.09
C TYR A 103 -1.43 11.62 -1.49
N GLN A 104 -1.87 10.88 -2.50
CA GLN A 104 -2.06 11.32 -3.88
C GLN A 104 -3.57 11.42 -4.16
N SER A 105 -4.16 12.51 -3.68
CA SER A 105 -5.61 12.74 -3.76
C SER A 105 -6.09 13.00 -5.19
N GLU A 106 -7.40 12.83 -5.39
CA GLU A 106 -8.06 13.19 -6.64
C GLU A 106 -7.90 14.68 -7.00
N PRO A 107 -7.83 15.01 -8.30
CA PRO A 107 -7.90 16.39 -8.75
C PRO A 107 -9.30 16.98 -8.52
N ASN A 108 -9.41 18.31 -8.62
CA ASN A 108 -10.71 19.00 -8.64
C ASN A 108 -10.85 19.77 -9.96
N PRO A 109 -11.79 19.40 -10.84
CA PRO A 109 -12.77 18.31 -10.70
C PRO A 109 -12.12 16.91 -10.78
N SER A 110 -12.75 15.90 -10.17
CA SER A 110 -12.29 14.49 -10.24
C SER A 110 -12.54 13.84 -11.61
N PHE A 111 -13.55 14.34 -12.36
CA PHE A 111 -14.01 13.72 -13.60
C PHE A 111 -14.15 14.69 -14.77
N ALA A 112 -14.04 14.13 -15.98
CA ALA A 112 -14.47 14.77 -17.21
C ALA A 112 -15.21 13.76 -18.10
N LYS A 113 -16.54 13.93 -18.22
CA LYS A 113 -17.42 13.07 -19.04
C LYS A 113 -17.29 11.58 -18.64
N GLY A 114 -17.38 11.26 -17.35
CA GLY A 114 -17.21 9.90 -16.83
C GLY A 114 -15.76 9.46 -16.63
N ASN A 115 -14.79 10.03 -17.35
CA ASN A 115 -13.39 9.66 -17.21
C ASN A 115 -12.80 10.24 -15.93
N SER A 116 -12.11 9.38 -15.16
CA SER A 116 -11.32 9.84 -14.02
C SER A 116 -10.13 10.66 -14.48
N LEU A 117 -9.89 11.77 -13.79
CA LEU A 117 -8.71 12.63 -13.99
C LEU A 117 -7.58 12.28 -13.01
N ALA A 118 -7.76 11.28 -12.13
CA ALA A 118 -6.76 10.83 -11.18
C ALA A 118 -5.63 10.06 -11.90
N ALA A 119 -4.57 10.80 -12.26
CA ALA A 119 -3.45 10.30 -13.06
C ALA A 119 -2.11 10.22 -12.30
N SER A 120 -2.11 10.45 -10.99
CA SER A 120 -0.88 10.55 -10.20
C SER A 120 -0.24 9.18 -9.94
N ILE A 121 -1.03 8.22 -9.45
CA ILE A 121 -0.56 6.88 -9.07
C ILE A 121 -0.41 5.98 -10.30
N THR A 122 -1.53 5.80 -11.03
CA THR A 122 -1.56 5.12 -12.33
C THR A 122 -2.01 6.10 -13.39
N LYS A 123 -1.60 5.86 -14.65
CA LYS A 123 -2.23 6.53 -15.78
C LYS A 123 -3.66 6.00 -15.92
N PRO A 124 -4.68 6.85 -16.13
CA PRO A 124 -6.04 6.38 -16.29
C PRO A 124 -6.13 5.33 -17.39
N ALA A 125 -6.72 4.18 -17.07
CA ALA A 125 -6.81 3.02 -17.95
C ALA A 125 -8.25 2.81 -18.37
N LYS A 126 -8.47 2.42 -19.63
CA LYS A 126 -9.83 2.16 -20.10
C LYS A 126 -10.38 0.87 -19.50
N PHE A 127 -11.60 0.99 -19.01
CA PHE A 127 -12.42 -0.12 -18.53
C PHE A 127 -13.83 0.11 -19.04
N PHE A 128 -14.27 -0.67 -20.03
CA PHE A 128 -15.51 -0.42 -20.79
C PHE A 128 -15.57 1.00 -21.40
N ALA A 129 -14.52 1.36 -22.14
CA ALA A 129 -14.31 2.63 -22.85
C ALA A 129 -14.20 3.89 -21.98
N VAL A 130 -14.41 3.78 -20.67
CA VAL A 130 -14.26 4.89 -19.70
C VAL A 130 -12.95 4.70 -18.95
N GLU A 131 -12.20 5.78 -18.79
CA GLU A 131 -10.94 5.76 -18.04
C GLU A 131 -11.24 5.68 -16.54
N PHE A 132 -10.77 4.62 -15.88
CA PHE A 132 -10.69 4.60 -14.42
C PHE A 132 -9.33 5.08 -13.96
N GLY A 133 -9.29 5.78 -12.83
CA GLY A 133 -8.09 6.27 -12.19
C GLY A 133 -7.96 5.74 -10.78
N THR A 134 -6.78 5.93 -10.19
CA THR A 134 -6.50 5.54 -8.81
C THR A 134 -5.99 6.71 -8.00
N SER A 135 -6.46 6.80 -6.75
CA SER A 135 -6.10 7.86 -5.82
C SER A 135 -5.97 7.31 -4.40
N THR A 136 -5.32 8.08 -3.54
CA THR A 136 -5.34 7.84 -2.10
C THR A 136 -5.77 9.11 -1.40
N ASN A 137 -6.83 9.06 -0.60
CA ASN A 137 -7.49 10.26 -0.07
C ASN A 137 -7.52 10.23 1.46
N ALA A 138 -7.33 11.38 2.10
CA ALA A 138 -7.43 11.51 3.56
C ALA A 138 -8.86 11.25 4.07
N VAL A 139 -9.85 11.57 3.23
CA VAL A 139 -11.25 11.20 3.41
C VAL A 139 -11.61 10.33 2.22
N ASP A 140 -12.00 9.09 2.47
CA ASP A 140 -12.39 8.15 1.42
C ASP A 140 -13.63 8.69 0.67
N PRO A 141 -13.56 8.84 -0.66
CA PRO A 141 -14.61 9.52 -1.42
C PRO A 141 -15.93 8.74 -1.47
N GLN A 142 -15.90 7.41 -1.28
CA GLN A 142 -17.10 6.59 -1.25
C GLN A 142 -17.77 6.58 0.14
N THR A 143 -17.02 6.25 1.19
CA THR A 143 -17.53 6.05 2.57
C THR A 143 -17.54 7.33 3.39
N GLN A 144 -16.87 8.40 2.95
CA GLN A 144 -16.74 9.68 3.63
C GLN A 144 -16.07 9.57 5.02
N ARG A 145 -15.26 8.53 5.22
CA ARG A 145 -14.48 8.32 6.45
C ARG A 145 -13.07 8.83 6.30
N ALA A 146 -12.55 9.41 7.39
CA ALA A 146 -11.12 9.67 7.50
C ALA A 146 -10.36 8.34 7.60
N VAL A 147 -9.29 8.22 6.82
CA VAL A 147 -8.42 7.04 6.75
C VAL A 147 -6.97 7.50 6.84
N PRO A 148 -6.03 6.67 7.30
CA PRO A 148 -4.61 7.03 7.35
C PRO A 148 -3.99 7.06 5.93
N PRO A 149 -2.82 7.70 5.76
CA PRO A 149 -2.08 7.58 4.51
C PRO A 149 -1.61 6.14 4.31
N PRO A 150 -1.31 5.72 3.07
CA PRO A 150 -0.76 4.40 2.79
C PRO A 150 0.46 4.12 3.66
N THR A 151 0.52 2.96 4.31
CA THR A 151 1.69 2.50 5.06
C THR A 151 2.12 1.14 4.58
N VAL A 152 3.42 0.89 4.56
CA VAL A 152 4.02 -0.40 4.18
C VAL A 152 5.09 -0.73 5.20
N THR A 153 5.03 -1.94 5.73
CA THR A 153 6.00 -2.49 6.68
C THR A 153 6.71 -3.66 6.02
N ASP A 154 8.03 -3.62 5.97
CA ASP A 154 8.87 -4.76 5.63
C ASP A 154 9.25 -5.53 6.90
N ASN A 155 8.99 -6.82 6.90
CA ASN A 155 9.47 -7.75 7.92
C ASN A 155 10.25 -8.87 7.24
N HIS A 156 11.55 -8.63 7.04
CA HIS A 156 12.49 -9.58 6.47
C HIS A 156 12.10 -10.05 5.06
N GLY A 157 11.73 -9.11 4.19
CA GLY A 157 11.32 -9.34 2.81
C GLY A 157 9.85 -9.71 2.64
N LYS A 158 9.06 -9.71 3.72
CA LYS A 158 7.61 -9.85 3.68
C LYS A 158 6.96 -8.50 3.94
N LEU A 159 6.19 -8.02 2.97
CA LEU A 159 5.47 -6.77 3.09
C LEU A 159 4.07 -6.98 3.65
N THR A 160 3.67 -6.11 4.57
CA THR A 160 2.28 -5.85 4.93
C THR A 160 1.97 -4.37 4.73
N ALA A 161 0.78 -4.04 4.24
CA ALA A 161 0.42 -2.67 3.94
C ALA A 161 -1.01 -2.33 4.35
N ASP A 162 -1.18 -1.12 4.90
CA ASP A 162 -2.47 -0.46 5.02
C ASP A 162 -2.63 0.46 3.81
N LEU A 163 -3.55 0.07 2.92
CA LEU A 163 -3.96 0.79 1.73
C LEU A 163 -5.43 1.19 1.84
N SER A 164 -5.97 1.39 3.03
CA SER A 164 -7.39 1.75 3.26
C SER A 164 -7.83 3.01 2.51
N ALA A 165 -6.89 3.92 2.24
CA ALA A 165 -7.10 5.13 1.46
C ALA A 165 -7.21 4.94 -0.06
N TRP A 166 -6.88 3.74 -0.58
CA TRP A 166 -6.89 3.46 -2.02
C TRP A 166 -8.31 3.45 -2.59
N ALA A 167 -8.56 4.37 -3.53
CA ALA A 167 -9.83 4.51 -4.23
C ALA A 167 -9.62 4.31 -5.73
N ALA A 168 -10.67 3.83 -6.39
CA ALA A 168 -10.79 3.79 -7.84
C ALA A 168 -11.98 4.66 -8.25
N SER A 169 -11.75 5.62 -9.14
CA SER A 169 -12.79 6.46 -9.73
C SER A 169 -13.08 6.03 -11.15
N TRP A 170 -14.35 5.85 -11.50
CA TRP A 170 -14.79 5.41 -12.83
C TRP A 170 -16.25 5.81 -13.10
N ASN A 171 -16.51 6.38 -14.28
CA ASN A 171 -17.85 6.73 -14.75
C ASN A 171 -18.64 7.62 -13.77
N ASP A 172 -18.00 8.71 -13.33
CA ASP A 172 -18.52 9.67 -12.35
C ASP A 172 -18.90 9.03 -10.99
N GLN A 173 -18.31 7.87 -10.67
CA GLN A 173 -18.51 7.15 -9.42
C GLN A 173 -17.20 6.80 -8.74
N GLU A 174 -17.29 6.68 -7.43
CA GLU A 174 -16.19 6.41 -6.52
C GLU A 174 -16.35 5.04 -5.88
N PHE A 175 -15.26 4.26 -5.90
CA PHE A 175 -15.20 2.93 -5.33
C PHE A 175 -14.04 2.87 -4.35
N ASN A 176 -14.33 2.67 -3.06
CA ASN A 176 -13.26 2.32 -2.13
C ASN A 176 -12.72 0.94 -2.54
N GLN A 177 -11.42 0.85 -2.78
CA GLN A 177 -10.73 -0.37 -3.18
C GLN A 177 -9.55 -0.66 -2.26
N GLY A 178 -9.57 -0.08 -1.07
CA GLY A 178 -8.52 -0.21 -0.07
C GLY A 178 -8.51 -1.55 0.64
N ALA A 179 -7.39 -1.78 1.34
CA ALA A 179 -7.14 -2.95 2.16
C ALA A 179 -6.36 -2.56 3.43
N PRO A 180 -6.92 -2.74 4.63
CA PRO A 180 -8.27 -3.21 4.87
C PRO A 180 -9.32 -2.18 4.42
N LYS A 181 -10.53 -2.63 4.08
CA LYS A 181 -11.61 -1.76 3.65
C LYS A 181 -12.19 -1.02 4.87
N PRO A 182 -12.28 0.31 4.89
CA PRO A 182 -13.00 1.00 5.95
C PRO A 182 -14.49 0.60 5.93
N PRO A 183 -15.15 0.51 7.10
CA PRO A 183 -16.59 0.26 7.15
C PRO A 183 -17.36 1.43 6.52
N GLU A 184 -18.55 1.17 5.98
CA GLU A 184 -19.43 2.24 5.52
C GLU A 184 -19.81 3.17 6.70
N LYS A 185 -19.96 4.47 6.42
CA LYS A 185 -20.57 5.37 7.39
C LYS A 185 -22.07 5.11 7.42
N GLN A 186 -22.64 4.88 8.60
CA GLN A 186 -24.09 4.73 8.76
C GLN A 186 -24.81 5.94 8.13
N GLY A 187 -25.75 5.68 7.22
CA GLY A 187 -26.54 6.71 6.54
C GLY A 187 -25.89 7.31 5.28
N ALA A 188 -24.81 6.75 4.75
CA ALA A 188 -24.31 7.12 3.42
C ALA A 188 -25.27 6.60 2.34
N GLN A 189 -26.32 7.38 2.03
CA GLN A 189 -27.16 7.15 0.87
C GLN A 189 -26.35 7.42 -0.40
N VAL A 190 -26.19 6.41 -1.25
CA VAL A 190 -25.70 6.58 -2.62
C VAL A 190 -26.75 7.38 -3.39
N ALA A 191 -26.36 8.48 -4.03
CA ALA A 191 -27.27 9.27 -4.85
C ALA A 191 -27.88 8.37 -5.95
N GLY A 192 -29.22 8.27 -5.99
CA GLY A 192 -29.97 7.43 -6.93
C GLY A 192 -30.55 6.12 -6.37
N ALA A 193 -30.36 5.82 -5.08
CA ALA A 193 -30.82 4.56 -4.47
C ALA A 193 -32.35 4.44 -4.23
N GLU A 194 -33.11 5.54 -4.27
CA GLU A 194 -34.52 5.51 -3.81
C GLU A 194 -35.49 4.73 -4.71
N GLN A 195 -35.24 4.64 -6.02
CA GLN A 195 -36.14 3.90 -6.93
C GLN A 195 -35.73 2.44 -7.15
N VAL A 196 -34.54 2.05 -6.69
CA VAL A 196 -34.01 0.69 -6.85
C VAL A 196 -34.25 -0.13 -5.57
N GLN A 197 -34.38 0.51 -4.41
CA GLN A 197 -34.56 -0.15 -3.11
C GLN A 197 -35.76 -1.11 -3.05
N LYS A 198 -36.94 -0.71 -3.57
CA LYS A 198 -38.17 -1.54 -3.46
C LYS A 198 -38.14 -2.82 -4.30
N ALA A 199 -37.36 -2.86 -5.38
CA ALA A 199 -37.20 -4.07 -6.19
C ALA A 199 -36.17 -5.04 -5.59
N TRP A 200 -35.17 -4.51 -4.89
CA TRP A 200 -34.09 -5.32 -4.30
C TRP A 200 -34.41 -5.84 -2.89
N ASP A 201 -35.25 -5.15 -2.11
CA ASP A 201 -35.67 -5.64 -0.78
C ASP A 201 -36.41 -7.00 -0.88
N TRP A 202 -37.08 -7.29 -2.00
CA TRP A 202 -37.75 -8.58 -2.24
C TRP A 202 -36.78 -9.71 -2.60
N VAL A 203 -35.63 -9.38 -3.22
CA VAL A 203 -34.62 -10.38 -3.63
C VAL A 203 -33.57 -10.60 -2.53
N ALA A 204 -33.22 -9.56 -1.77
CA ALA A 204 -32.18 -9.59 -0.74
C ALA A 204 -32.60 -10.33 0.54
N GLN A 205 -33.91 -10.48 0.82
CA GLN A 205 -34.39 -11.25 1.98
C GLN A 205 -34.04 -12.75 1.95
N ARG A 206 -33.44 -13.25 0.86
CA ARG A 206 -33.06 -14.67 0.75
C ARG A 206 -31.59 -14.95 1.04
N TRP A 207 -30.68 -13.96 1.04
CA TRP A 207 -29.24 -14.24 1.13
C TRP A 207 -28.44 -13.08 1.76
N PHE A 208 -28.01 -13.30 3.01
CA PHE A 208 -26.99 -12.57 3.79
C PHE A 208 -27.51 -11.69 4.94
N ASP A 209 -27.48 -12.27 6.14
CA ASP A 209 -27.20 -11.55 7.38
C ASP A 209 -25.82 -10.88 7.24
N ARG A 210 -25.78 -9.54 7.09
CA ARG A 210 -24.54 -8.76 7.21
C ARG A 210 -24.50 -8.11 8.59
N PRO A 211 -23.51 -8.43 9.45
CA PRO A 211 -23.29 -7.68 10.68
C PRO A 211 -22.86 -6.26 10.34
N SER A 212 -23.59 -5.29 10.89
CA SER A 212 -23.15 -3.91 11.06
C SER A 212 -21.99 -3.89 12.07
N SER A 213 -20.74 -3.88 11.60
CA SER A 213 -19.58 -3.58 12.47
C SER A 213 -18.77 -2.41 11.91
N ASP A 214 -18.45 -1.45 12.79
CA ASP A 214 -17.57 -0.30 12.54
C ASP A 214 -16.07 -0.69 12.46
N ALA A 215 -15.75 -1.97 12.26
CA ALA A 215 -14.37 -2.44 12.10
C ALA A 215 -13.99 -2.49 10.62
N ALA A 216 -12.72 -2.20 10.31
CA ALA A 216 -12.19 -2.39 8.96
C ALA A 216 -12.37 -3.85 8.52
N GLN A 217 -12.81 -4.06 7.28
CA GLN A 217 -13.20 -5.36 6.74
C GLN A 217 -12.17 -5.85 5.70
N GLY A 218 -11.85 -7.14 5.75
CA GLY A 218 -10.96 -7.79 4.80
C GLY A 218 -9.47 -7.75 5.18
N PRO A 219 -8.64 -8.58 4.52
CA PRO A 219 -7.21 -8.66 4.80
C PRO A 219 -6.47 -7.39 4.36
N SER A 220 -5.39 -7.06 5.06
CA SER A 220 -4.41 -6.07 4.61
C SER A 220 -3.75 -6.50 3.30
N ALA A 221 -3.17 -5.54 2.58
CA ALA A 221 -2.34 -5.87 1.44
C ALA A 221 -1.04 -6.54 1.89
N THR A 222 -0.57 -7.52 1.11
CA THR A 222 0.64 -8.30 1.44
C THR A 222 1.49 -8.52 0.20
N GLY A 223 2.78 -8.77 0.39
CA GLY A 223 3.65 -9.15 -0.72
C GLY A 223 5.08 -9.35 -0.30
N THR A 224 6.01 -9.14 -1.24
CA THR A 224 7.43 -9.44 -1.04
C THR A 224 8.30 -8.23 -1.31
N TYR A 225 9.47 -8.18 -0.69
CA TYR A 225 10.51 -7.18 -0.94
C TYR A 225 11.89 -7.85 -0.98
N ASP A 226 12.68 -7.51 -2.00
CA ASP A 226 14.08 -7.87 -2.07
C ASP A 226 14.93 -6.63 -1.74
N PRO A 227 15.64 -6.58 -0.60
CA PRO A 227 16.43 -5.41 -0.21
C PRO A 227 17.62 -5.13 -1.15
N LYS A 228 18.07 -6.10 -1.95
CA LYS A 228 19.20 -5.91 -2.87
C LYS A 228 18.78 -5.18 -4.13
N SER A 229 17.74 -5.67 -4.80
CA SER A 229 17.19 -5.07 -6.02
C SER A 229 16.18 -3.96 -5.74
N ARG A 230 15.70 -3.87 -4.50
CA ARG A 230 14.55 -3.07 -4.05
C ARG A 230 13.25 -3.43 -4.77
N ALA A 231 13.20 -4.58 -5.44
CA ALA A 231 12.00 -5.06 -6.10
C ALA A 231 10.93 -5.38 -5.07
N PHE A 232 9.68 -5.00 -5.35
CA PHE A 232 8.56 -5.31 -4.49
C PHE A 232 7.37 -5.88 -5.27
N THR A 233 6.52 -6.61 -4.53
CA THR A 233 5.14 -6.90 -4.92
C THR A 233 4.20 -6.53 -3.78
N LEU A 234 2.99 -6.09 -4.11
CA LEU A 234 1.87 -5.97 -3.16
C LEU A 234 0.60 -6.45 -3.84
N GLN A 235 -0.14 -7.33 -3.17
CA GLN A 235 -1.39 -7.87 -3.65
C GLN A 235 -2.46 -7.80 -2.57
N TRP A 236 -3.68 -7.48 -2.97
CA TRP A 236 -4.86 -7.57 -2.12
C TRP A 236 -6.13 -7.74 -2.94
N THR A 237 -7.21 -8.01 -2.22
CA THR A 237 -8.56 -8.04 -2.76
C THR A 237 -9.42 -7.03 -2.03
N SER A 238 -10.38 -6.44 -2.74
CA SER A 238 -11.32 -5.51 -2.13
C SER A 238 -12.71 -5.70 -2.73
N LEU A 239 -13.70 -5.95 -1.87
CA LEU A 239 -15.08 -6.07 -2.31
C LEU A 239 -15.58 -4.71 -2.80
N ILE A 240 -16.17 -4.70 -3.99
CA ILE A 240 -16.87 -3.55 -4.54
C ILE A 240 -18.27 -3.51 -3.94
N VAL A 241 -18.61 -2.37 -3.34
CA VAL A 241 -19.93 -2.10 -2.80
C VAL A 241 -20.50 -0.88 -3.50
N GLY A 242 -21.76 -0.96 -3.91
CA GLY A 242 -22.43 0.07 -4.71
C GLY A 242 -22.06 0.07 -6.19
N GLY A 243 -22.79 0.88 -6.96
CA GLY A 243 -22.59 1.03 -8.39
C GLY A 243 -22.88 -0.24 -9.23
N PRO A 244 -22.51 -0.22 -10.52
CA PRO A 244 -22.83 -1.32 -11.45
C PRO A 244 -22.03 -2.61 -11.19
N PHE A 245 -20.93 -2.53 -10.44
CA PHE A 245 -20.08 -3.67 -10.09
C PHE A 245 -20.31 -4.16 -8.65
N ASN A 246 -21.44 -3.83 -8.03
CA ASN A 246 -21.74 -4.23 -6.67
C ASN A 246 -21.64 -5.76 -6.48
N GLY A 247 -20.92 -6.20 -5.46
CA GLY A 247 -20.69 -7.62 -5.15
C GLY A 247 -19.53 -8.27 -5.92
N PHE A 248 -18.90 -7.56 -6.84
CA PHE A 248 -17.66 -8.00 -7.47
C PHE A 248 -16.47 -7.77 -6.53
N THR A 249 -15.37 -8.48 -6.76
CA THR A 249 -14.14 -8.30 -6.00
C THR A 249 -13.03 -7.79 -6.90
N GLY A 250 -12.49 -6.61 -6.60
CA GLY A 250 -11.26 -6.13 -7.21
C GLY A 250 -10.06 -6.92 -6.71
N VAL A 251 -9.15 -7.30 -7.60
CA VAL A 251 -7.87 -7.93 -7.30
C VAL A 251 -6.79 -7.02 -7.85
N TRP A 252 -5.95 -6.52 -6.96
CA TRP A 252 -4.88 -5.59 -7.29
C TRP A 252 -3.55 -6.28 -7.11
N HIS A 253 -2.66 -6.10 -8.08
CA HIS A 253 -1.26 -6.51 -8.00
C HIS A 253 -0.40 -5.33 -8.42
N LEU A 254 0.40 -4.85 -7.48
CA LEU A 254 1.41 -3.81 -7.70
C LEU A 254 2.77 -4.47 -7.73
N GLU A 255 3.59 -4.10 -8.69
CA GLU A 255 4.93 -4.62 -8.85
C GLU A 255 5.85 -3.48 -9.28
N GLY A 256 7.08 -3.47 -8.77
CA GLY A 256 7.96 -2.35 -9.04
C GLY A 256 9.23 -2.32 -8.19
N VAL A 257 9.76 -1.11 -8.01
CA VAL A 257 10.97 -0.83 -7.23
C VAL A 257 10.66 0.21 -6.16
N TYR A 258 11.12 -0.03 -4.93
CA TYR A 258 11.02 0.93 -3.84
C TYR A 258 12.15 1.98 -3.91
N GLU A 259 11.75 3.25 -3.84
CA GLU A 259 12.61 4.41 -3.77
C GLU A 259 12.38 5.12 -2.43
N PRO A 260 13.32 5.00 -1.46
CA PRO A 260 13.18 5.68 -0.18
C PRO A 260 13.21 7.20 -0.36
N ASP A 261 12.39 7.90 0.40
CA ASP A 261 12.52 9.36 0.48
C ASP A 261 13.93 9.70 1.01
N ALA A 262 14.56 10.74 0.44
CA ALA A 262 15.85 11.20 0.94
C ALA A 262 15.72 11.52 2.44
N ALA A 263 16.55 10.89 3.27
CA ALA A 263 16.52 11.08 4.71
C ALA A 263 16.63 12.58 5.07
N GLY A 264 15.52 13.17 5.50
CA GLY A 264 15.46 14.50 6.12
C GLY A 264 15.75 15.68 5.19
N SER A 265 14.74 16.18 4.50
CA SER A 265 14.58 17.63 4.41
C SER A 265 13.75 18.08 5.62
N PRO A 266 14.32 18.79 6.60
CA PRO A 266 13.52 19.31 7.70
C PRO A 266 12.42 20.22 7.15
N ALA A 267 11.20 20.00 7.63
CA ALA A 267 10.09 20.91 7.40
C ALA A 267 10.57 22.35 7.73
N THR A 268 10.58 23.22 6.73
CA THR A 268 10.92 24.62 6.92
C THR A 268 9.81 25.25 7.77
N THR A 269 10.04 25.38 9.08
CA THR A 269 9.20 26.17 9.96
C THR A 269 9.12 27.60 9.41
N PRO A 270 7.93 28.16 9.16
CA PRO A 270 7.84 29.54 8.72
C PRO A 270 8.32 30.44 9.86
N ARG A 271 9.36 31.22 9.57
CA ARG A 271 9.88 32.24 10.46
C ARG A 271 8.82 33.33 10.57
N SER A 272 8.13 33.38 11.71
CA SER A 272 7.29 34.51 12.10
C SER A 272 8.14 35.79 12.07
N THR A 273 7.94 36.62 11.06
CA THR A 273 8.44 38.00 11.05
C THR A 273 7.37 38.87 11.69
N GLY A 274 7.48 39.05 13.01
CA GLY A 274 6.80 40.15 13.69
C GLY A 274 7.48 41.47 13.34
N ARG A 275 6.69 42.40 12.80
CA ARG A 275 6.86 43.84 13.00
C ARG A 275 5.53 44.54 12.88
#